data_AF-A0A4P2QLE4-F1
#
_entry.id   AF-A0A4P2QLE4-F1
#
_cell.length_a   1.000
_cell.length_b   1.000
_cell.length_c   1.000
_cell.angle_alpha   90.00
_cell.angle_beta   90.00
_cell.angle_gamma   90.00
#
_symmetry.space_group_name_H-M   'P 1'
#
loop_
_entity.id
_entity.type
_entity.pdbx_description
1 polymer ?
#
loop_
_entity_poly.entity_id
_entity_poly.type
_entity_poly.pdbx_seq_one_letter_code
_entity_poly.pdbx_strand_id
1 'polypeptide(L)'
;MPDATPPVTLREITRDNLGAILELSVAESQKGFVATNAVSLAQAHFAPEAWYRAIYYGDEPAGFVMLEDQSMVSPPPERPEVGVWRFMIDQRFQRRGIGRAAMLQVIEHVRRLGRFSSLLLSYVPGPGSPEGFYRSLGFRPNGRMDGPEVVMELPLAGASSP
;
A
#
# COMPACT_ATOMS: atom_id res chain seq x y z
N MET A 1 13.06 4.65 31.27
CA MET A 1 11.74 4.17 30.77
C MET A 1 12.04 3.26 29.61
N PRO A 2 11.41 2.08 29.46
CA PRO A 2 11.65 1.30 28.25
C PRO A 2 11.11 2.12 27.08
N ASP A 3 11.96 2.40 26.09
CA ASP A 3 11.63 3.14 24.88
C ASP A 3 10.41 2.48 24.23
N ALA A 4 9.26 3.15 24.29
CA ALA A 4 8.07 2.68 23.59
C ALA A 4 8.37 2.76 22.10
N THR A 5 8.24 1.64 21.38
CA THR A 5 8.38 1.60 19.93
C THR A 5 7.49 2.68 19.30
N PRO A 6 8.06 3.65 18.55
CA PRO A 6 7.26 4.68 17.89
C PRO A 6 6.09 4.12 17.08
N PRO A 7 4.92 4.76 17.12
CA PRO A 7 3.75 4.26 16.42
C PRO A 7 3.91 4.41 14.91
N VAL A 8 3.38 3.45 14.16
CA VAL A 8 3.21 3.59 12.71
C VAL A 8 1.87 4.25 12.44
N THR A 9 1.81 5.26 11.56
CA THR A 9 0.56 5.95 11.20
C THR A 9 0.48 6.22 9.70
N LEU A 10 -0.73 6.17 9.14
CA LEU A 10 -1.02 6.65 7.78
C LEU A 10 -1.50 8.10 7.85
N ARG A 11 -0.76 9.02 7.23
CA ARG A 11 -1.03 10.47 7.26
C ARG A 11 -1.30 11.00 5.86
N GLU A 12 -2.15 12.02 5.76
CA GLU A 12 -2.39 12.71 4.49
C GLU A 12 -1.11 13.39 3.99
N ILE A 13 -0.95 13.40 2.66
CA ILE A 13 0.13 14.13 2.02
C ILE A 13 -0.39 15.54 1.75
N THR A 14 0.28 16.52 2.34
CA THR A 14 -0.06 17.94 2.25
C THR A 14 1.13 18.69 1.64
N ARG A 15 0.94 19.98 1.36
CA ARG A 15 2.03 20.86 0.91
C ARG A 15 3.23 20.80 1.86
N ASP A 16 2.97 20.70 3.16
CA ASP A 16 4.01 20.81 4.21
C ASP A 16 4.90 19.56 4.28
N ASN A 17 4.34 18.38 3.98
CA ASN A 17 5.11 17.13 4.05
C ASN A 17 5.50 16.56 2.68
N LEU A 18 4.97 17.10 1.57
CA LEU A 18 5.23 16.60 0.22
C LEU A 18 6.72 16.46 -0.08
N GLY A 19 7.54 17.48 0.24
CA GLY A 19 8.99 17.46 -0.02
C GLY A 19 9.66 16.24 0.59
N ALA A 20 9.40 15.96 1.86
CA ALA A 20 9.98 14.81 2.56
C ALA A 20 9.51 13.46 1.98
N ILE A 21 8.27 13.37 1.48
CA ILE A 21 7.77 12.14 0.84
C ILE A 21 8.42 11.90 -0.53
N LEU A 22 8.70 12.97 -1.28
CA LEU A 22 9.39 12.87 -2.57
C LEU A 22 10.85 12.42 -2.43
N GLU A 23 11.49 12.75 -1.31
CA GLU A 23 12.88 12.36 -1.01
C GLU A 23 13.03 10.92 -0.52
N LEU A 24 11.93 10.24 -0.14
CA LEU A 24 12.00 8.84 0.28
C LEU A 24 12.51 7.97 -0.86
N SER A 25 13.50 7.15 -0.55
CA SER A 25 14.06 6.20 -1.51
C SER A 25 14.05 4.80 -0.93
N VAL A 26 13.64 3.85 -1.77
CA VAL A 26 13.93 2.44 -1.54
C VAL A 26 15.44 2.19 -1.68
N ALA A 27 15.90 1.04 -1.18
CA ALA A 27 17.29 0.63 -1.35
C ALA A 27 17.66 0.55 -2.84
N GLU A 28 18.93 0.72 -3.19
CA GLU A 28 19.36 0.72 -4.60
C GLU A 28 18.93 -0.55 -5.35
N SER A 29 18.97 -1.70 -4.67
CA SER A 29 18.50 -2.99 -5.21
C SER A 29 17.00 -3.03 -5.54
N GLN A 30 16.22 -2.05 -5.07
CA GLN A 30 14.77 -1.98 -5.24
C GLN A 30 14.32 -0.85 -6.18
N LYS A 31 15.22 0.05 -6.59
CA LYS A 31 14.89 1.22 -7.45
C LYS A 31 14.27 0.83 -8.79
N GLY A 32 14.51 -0.39 -9.29
CA GLY A 32 13.93 -0.90 -10.54
C GLY A 32 12.53 -1.50 -10.42
N PHE A 33 12.01 -1.72 -9.21
CA PHE A 33 10.73 -2.40 -8.97
C PHE A 33 9.60 -1.45 -8.57
N VAL A 34 9.90 -0.19 -8.24
CA VAL A 34 8.92 0.77 -7.73
C VAL A 34 9.15 2.13 -8.40
N ALA A 35 8.10 2.70 -9.00
CA ALA A 35 8.17 4.06 -9.51
C ALA A 35 8.44 5.04 -8.35
N THR A 36 9.09 6.17 -8.62
CA THR A 36 9.32 7.19 -7.60
C THR A 36 7.99 7.70 -7.02
N ASN A 37 8.02 8.21 -5.79
CA ASN A 37 6.83 8.82 -5.19
C ASN A 37 6.35 10.03 -6.00
N ALA A 38 7.25 10.75 -6.68
CA ALA A 38 6.92 11.83 -7.61
C ALA A 38 6.04 11.34 -8.78
N VAL A 39 6.45 10.25 -9.44
CA VAL A 39 5.67 9.65 -10.54
C VAL A 39 4.34 9.13 -10.02
N SER A 40 4.33 8.47 -8.85
CA SER A 40 3.11 7.93 -8.25
C SER A 40 2.08 9.03 -7.95
N LEU A 41 2.52 10.15 -7.36
CA LEU A 41 1.65 11.30 -7.08
C LEU A 41 1.18 12.01 -8.36
N ALA A 42 2.04 12.09 -9.39
CA ALA A 42 1.64 12.63 -10.69
C ALA A 42 0.58 11.75 -11.37
N GLN A 43 0.71 10.42 -11.30
CA GLN A 43 -0.30 9.48 -11.80
C GLN A 43 -1.60 9.60 -11.02
N ALA A 44 -1.52 9.67 -9.68
CA ALA A 44 -2.68 9.85 -8.81
C ALA A 44 -3.48 11.12 -9.12
N HIS A 45 -2.84 12.18 -9.62
CA HIS A 45 -3.54 13.40 -10.02
C HIS A 45 -4.54 13.19 -11.16
N PHE A 46 -4.31 12.18 -12.01
CA PHE A 46 -5.17 11.85 -13.15
C PHE A 46 -6.02 10.58 -12.93
N ALA A 47 -5.92 9.97 -11.75
CA ALA A 47 -6.62 8.73 -11.39
C ALA A 47 -7.61 9.04 -10.25
N PRO A 48 -8.91 9.29 -10.54
CA PRO A 48 -9.91 9.58 -9.50
C PRO A 48 -10.08 8.44 -8.48
N GLU A 49 -9.70 7.23 -8.84
CA GLU A 49 -9.61 6.03 -8.00
C GLU A 49 -8.40 6.02 -7.05
N ALA A 50 -7.46 6.96 -7.16
CA ALA A 50 -6.25 6.93 -6.37
C ALA A 50 -6.49 7.43 -4.93
N TRP A 51 -6.33 6.53 -3.97
CA TRP A 51 -6.21 6.87 -2.54
C TRP A 51 -4.77 6.68 -2.09
N TYR A 52 -4.16 7.66 -1.43
CA TYR A 52 -2.76 7.53 -1.00
C TYR A 52 -2.51 8.18 0.36
N ARG A 53 -1.51 7.65 1.08
CA ARG A 53 -1.07 8.16 2.38
C ARG A 53 0.44 8.03 2.52
N ALA A 54 1.03 8.96 3.25
CA ALA A 54 2.39 8.81 3.77
C ALA A 54 2.37 7.86 4.97
N ILE A 55 3.39 7.02 5.08
CA ILE A 55 3.62 6.14 6.22
C ILE A 55 4.63 6.84 7.13
N TYR A 56 4.25 7.04 8.39
CA TYR A 56 5.12 7.64 9.41
C TYR A 56 5.50 6.62 10.47
N TYR A 57 6.69 6.76 11.04
CA TYR A 57 7.15 6.07 12.24
C TYR A 57 7.51 7.10 13.31
N GLY A 58 6.66 7.23 14.33
CA GLY A 58 6.66 8.44 15.15
C GLY A 58 6.33 9.65 14.27
N ASP A 59 7.21 10.66 14.27
CA ASP A 59 7.07 11.86 13.46
C ASP A 59 7.95 11.89 12.20
N GLU A 60 8.67 10.80 11.94
CA GLU A 60 9.51 10.67 10.75
C GLU A 60 8.74 10.02 9.59
N PRO A 61 8.77 10.61 8.38
CA PRO A 61 8.30 9.96 7.17
C PRO A 61 9.12 8.70 6.87
N ALA A 62 8.45 7.56 6.80
CA ALA A 62 9.07 6.24 6.68
C ALA A 62 8.65 5.48 5.41
N GLY A 63 7.62 5.93 4.69
CA GLY A 63 7.17 5.26 3.47
C GLY A 63 5.98 5.92 2.80
N PHE A 64 5.43 5.23 1.80
CA PHE A 64 4.31 5.67 0.99
C PHE A 64 3.43 4.47 0.62
N VAL A 65 2.11 4.68 0.61
CA VAL A 65 1.12 3.73 0.09
C VAL A 65 0.14 4.44 -0.82
N MET A 66 -0.23 3.75 -1.91
CA MET A 66 -1.28 4.15 -2.84
C MET A 66 -2.14 2.93 -3.16
N LEU A 67 -3.45 3.13 -3.12
CA LEU A 67 -4.46 2.20 -3.56
C LEU A 67 -5.09 2.69 -4.86
N GLU A 68 -5.52 1.74 -5.67
CA GLU A 68 -6.53 1.92 -6.70
C GLU A 68 -7.86 1.47 -6.10
N ASP A 69 -8.75 2.40 -5.78
CA ASP A 69 -10.08 2.18 -5.21
C ASP A 69 -11.14 2.51 -6.27
N GLN A 70 -11.65 1.49 -6.96
CA GLN A 70 -12.64 1.67 -8.02
C GLN A 70 -14.00 2.16 -7.50
N SER A 71 -14.24 2.19 -6.19
CA SER A 71 -15.46 2.77 -5.62
C SER A 71 -15.44 4.30 -5.60
N MET A 72 -14.28 4.92 -5.80
CA MET A 72 -14.11 6.38 -5.83
C MET A 72 -14.41 7.00 -7.21
N VAL A 73 -14.49 6.21 -8.27
CA VAL A 73 -14.86 6.71 -9.61
C VAL A 73 -16.38 6.97 -9.70
N SER A 74 -16.79 7.84 -10.61
CA SER A 74 -18.19 8.20 -10.80
C SER A 74 -18.65 8.00 -12.25
N PRO A 75 -19.64 7.12 -12.52
CA PRO A 75 -20.26 6.19 -11.57
C PRO A 75 -19.31 5.02 -11.21
N PRO A 76 -19.39 4.46 -9.99
CA PRO A 76 -18.59 3.29 -9.64
C PRO A 76 -19.11 2.02 -10.36
N PRO A 77 -18.24 1.03 -10.62
CA PRO A 77 -18.68 -0.28 -11.12
C PRO A 77 -19.65 -0.97 -10.15
N GLU A 78 -20.48 -1.88 -10.65
CA GLU A 78 -21.40 -2.68 -9.81
C GLU A 78 -20.65 -3.51 -8.76
N ARG A 79 -19.43 -3.95 -9.09
CA ARG A 79 -18.53 -4.74 -8.24
C ARG A 79 -17.16 -4.08 -8.24
N PRO A 80 -16.96 -3.01 -7.44
CA PRO A 80 -15.68 -2.31 -7.43
C PRO A 80 -14.61 -3.19 -6.79
N GLU A 81 -13.42 -3.21 -7.39
CA GLU A 81 -12.22 -3.79 -6.81
C GLU A 81 -11.38 -2.72 -6.09
N VAL A 82 -10.52 -3.17 -5.17
CA VAL A 82 -9.51 -2.33 -4.54
C VAL A 82 -8.17 -3.05 -4.54
N GLY A 83 -7.13 -2.35 -4.99
CA GLY A 83 -5.78 -2.89 -5.13
C GLY A 83 -4.73 -2.00 -4.48
N VAL A 84 -3.69 -2.58 -3.89
CA VAL A 84 -2.48 -1.85 -3.52
C VAL A 84 -1.66 -1.59 -4.78
N TRP A 85 -1.73 -0.36 -5.28
CA TRP A 85 -1.00 0.07 -6.49
C TRP A 85 0.46 0.42 -6.20
N ARG A 86 0.74 1.07 -5.06
CA ARG A 86 2.11 1.33 -4.60
C ARG A 86 2.25 1.06 -3.12
N PHE A 87 3.35 0.45 -2.74
CA PHE A 87 3.72 0.28 -1.35
C PHE A 87 5.23 0.29 -1.21
N MET A 88 5.76 1.24 -0.45
CA MET A 88 7.20 1.33 -0.22
C MET A 88 7.51 1.78 1.21
N ILE A 89 8.60 1.25 1.74
CA ILE A 89 9.22 1.67 3.00
C ILE A 89 10.63 2.13 2.67
N ASP A 90 10.98 3.32 3.11
CA ASP A 90 12.30 3.91 2.94
C ASP A 90 13.36 2.98 3.56
N GLN A 91 14.49 2.82 2.87
CA GLN A 91 15.56 1.90 3.25
C GLN A 91 16.03 2.06 4.70
N ARG A 92 16.00 3.29 5.26
CA ARG A 92 16.42 3.60 6.64
C ARG A 92 15.53 2.89 7.67
N PHE A 93 14.29 2.60 7.30
CA PHE A 93 13.23 2.08 8.15
C PHE A 93 12.86 0.60 7.88
N GLN A 94 13.51 -0.03 6.90
CA GLN A 94 13.26 -1.43 6.58
C GLN A 94 13.72 -2.38 7.71
N ARG A 95 13.15 -3.59 7.73
CA ARG A 95 13.42 -4.66 8.73
C ARG A 95 13.09 -4.30 10.19
N ARG A 96 12.26 -3.27 10.41
CA ARG A 96 11.77 -2.84 11.74
C ARG A 96 10.28 -3.13 11.99
N GLY A 97 9.64 -3.95 11.15
CA GLY A 97 8.21 -4.25 11.25
C GLY A 97 7.26 -3.14 10.75
N ILE A 98 7.79 -2.00 10.31
CA ILE A 98 7.00 -0.83 9.86
C ILE A 98 6.09 -1.19 8.68
N GLY A 99 6.61 -1.90 7.67
CA GLY A 99 5.80 -2.32 6.52
C GLY A 99 4.61 -3.20 6.92
N ARG A 100 4.80 -4.12 7.88
CA ARG A 100 3.70 -4.95 8.40
C ARG A 100 2.66 -4.08 9.10
N ALA A 101 3.09 -3.18 9.99
CA ALA A 101 2.16 -2.31 10.72
C ALA A 101 1.39 -1.36 9.78
N ALA A 102 2.05 -0.82 8.75
CA ALA A 102 1.40 0.02 7.74
C ALA A 102 0.37 -0.76 6.92
N MET A 103 0.72 -1.96 6.43
CA MET A 103 -0.20 -2.77 5.64
C MET A 103 -1.40 -3.24 6.46
N LEU A 104 -1.24 -3.51 7.76
CA LEU A 104 -2.37 -3.81 8.64
C LEU A 104 -3.34 -2.63 8.76
N GLN A 105 -2.84 -1.39 8.80
CA GLN A 105 -3.71 -0.21 8.78
C GLN A 105 -4.43 -0.03 7.44
N VAL A 106 -3.77 -0.35 6.32
CA VAL A 106 -4.38 -0.35 4.99
C VAL A 106 -5.52 -1.37 4.91
N ILE A 107 -5.26 -2.62 5.33
CA ILE A 107 -6.26 -3.69 5.37
C ILE A 107 -7.46 -3.24 6.21
N GLU A 108 -7.22 -2.64 7.36
CA GLU A 108 -8.27 -2.18 8.28
C GLU A 108 -9.04 -0.97 7.71
N HIS A 109 -8.36 -0.06 7.01
CA HIS A 109 -9.01 1.00 6.24
C HIS A 109 -9.97 0.42 5.19
N VAL A 110 -9.50 -0.52 4.37
CA VAL A 110 -10.31 -1.14 3.31
C VAL A 110 -11.49 -1.94 3.89
N ARG A 111 -11.30 -2.66 5.00
CA ARG A 111 -12.40 -3.35 5.70
C ARG A 111 -13.50 -2.40 6.13
N ARG A 112 -13.14 -1.24 6.69
CA ARG A 112 -14.12 -0.23 7.14
C ARG A 112 -14.94 0.37 6.01
N LEU A 113 -14.44 0.36 4.77
CA LEU A 113 -15.22 0.80 3.61
C LEU A 113 -16.41 -0.14 3.34
N GLY A 114 -16.35 -1.40 3.76
CA GLY A 114 -17.49 -2.32 3.79
C GLY A 114 -18.05 -2.71 2.42
N ARG A 115 -17.28 -2.48 1.34
CA ARG A 115 -17.75 -2.63 -0.06
C ARG A 115 -16.92 -3.59 -0.90
N PHE A 116 -15.80 -4.09 -0.38
CA PHE A 116 -14.88 -4.96 -1.11
C PHE A 116 -14.90 -6.37 -0.52
N SER A 117 -14.89 -7.38 -1.41
CA SER A 117 -14.74 -8.79 -1.03
C SER A 117 -13.29 -9.19 -0.78
N SER A 118 -12.34 -8.48 -1.37
CA SER A 118 -10.91 -8.72 -1.22
C SER A 118 -10.10 -7.44 -1.41
N LEU A 119 -8.90 -7.42 -0.85
CA LEU A 119 -7.85 -6.45 -1.19
C LEU A 119 -6.87 -7.14 -2.14
N LEU A 120 -6.63 -6.53 -3.29
CA LEU A 120 -5.72 -7.04 -4.32
C LEU A 120 -4.34 -6.39 -4.20
N LEU A 121 -3.32 -7.06 -4.75
CA LEU A 121 -2.03 -6.48 -5.09
C LEU A 121 -1.35 -7.35 -6.15
N SER A 122 -0.29 -6.85 -6.76
CA SER A 122 0.55 -7.61 -7.68
C SER A 122 2.04 -7.40 -7.37
N TYR A 123 2.88 -8.33 -7.80
CA TYR A 123 4.33 -8.21 -7.71
C TYR A 123 5.04 -8.99 -8.81
N VAL A 124 6.22 -8.53 -9.20
CA VAL A 124 7.11 -9.25 -10.13
C VAL A 124 7.80 -10.40 -9.38
N PRO A 125 7.68 -11.67 -9.81
CA PRO A 125 8.39 -12.78 -9.21
C PRO A 125 9.91 -12.69 -9.40
N GLY A 126 10.69 -13.17 -8.43
CA GLY A 126 12.13 -13.24 -8.54
C GLY A 126 12.86 -13.22 -7.19
N PRO A 127 14.20 -13.28 -7.20
CA PRO A 127 15.00 -13.14 -5.99
C PRO A 127 14.72 -11.81 -5.30
N GLY A 128 14.40 -11.85 -4.00
CA GLY A 128 14.07 -10.66 -3.23
C GLY A 128 12.65 -10.11 -3.43
N SER A 129 11.76 -10.87 -4.08
CA SER A 129 10.36 -10.46 -4.23
C SER A 129 9.66 -10.29 -2.86
N PRO A 130 8.63 -9.44 -2.80
CA PRO A 130 7.83 -9.25 -1.58
C PRO A 130 6.82 -10.39 -1.31
N GLU A 131 6.84 -11.49 -2.07
CA GLU A 131 5.84 -12.57 -1.95
C GLU A 131 5.72 -13.09 -0.51
N GLY A 132 6.85 -13.43 0.12
CA GLY A 132 6.86 -13.95 1.49
C GLY A 132 6.28 -12.95 2.50
N PHE A 133 6.51 -11.65 2.27
CA PHE A 133 5.91 -10.59 3.09
C PHE A 133 4.39 -10.57 2.95
N TYR A 134 3.87 -10.58 1.71
CA TYR A 134 2.43 -10.58 1.47
C TYR A 134 1.74 -11.85 1.98
N ARG A 135 2.35 -13.03 1.78
CA ARG A 135 1.85 -14.30 2.35
C ARG A 135 1.75 -14.26 3.87
N SER A 136 2.73 -13.66 4.55
CA SER A 136 2.70 -13.51 6.02
C SER A 136 1.54 -12.66 6.53
N LEU A 137 0.94 -11.84 5.66
CA LEU A 137 -0.23 -10.99 5.94
C LEU A 137 -1.56 -11.67 5.56
N GLY A 138 -1.51 -12.90 5.02
CA GLY A 138 -2.70 -13.66 4.61
C GLY A 138 -3.07 -13.51 3.13
N PHE A 139 -2.28 -12.78 2.34
CA PHE A 139 -2.49 -12.75 0.89
C PHE A 139 -2.16 -14.11 0.28
N ARG A 140 -2.90 -14.48 -0.76
CA ARG A 140 -2.68 -15.70 -1.55
C ARG A 140 -2.75 -15.38 -3.04
N PRO A 141 -1.98 -16.05 -3.90
CA PRO A 141 -2.14 -15.91 -5.34
C PRO A 141 -3.58 -16.28 -5.73
N ASN A 142 -4.21 -15.50 -6.60
CA ASN A 142 -5.57 -15.78 -7.09
C ASN A 142 -5.58 -16.45 -8.48
N GLY A 143 -4.39 -16.78 -9.02
CA GLY A 143 -4.22 -17.40 -10.33
C GLY A 143 -4.20 -16.43 -11.52
N ARG A 144 -4.43 -15.13 -11.30
CA ARG A 144 -4.30 -14.09 -12.34
C ARG A 144 -2.85 -13.61 -12.45
N MET A 145 -2.50 -13.15 -13.64
CA MET A 145 -1.26 -12.42 -13.96
C MET A 145 -1.63 -11.04 -14.52
N ASP A 146 -0.87 -10.01 -14.15
CA ASP A 146 -0.92 -8.70 -14.80
C ASP A 146 0.45 -8.41 -15.44
N GLY A 147 0.53 -8.60 -16.75
CA GLY A 147 1.82 -8.65 -17.45
C GLY A 147 2.78 -9.68 -16.80
N PRO A 148 3.96 -9.26 -16.30
CA PRO A 148 4.90 -10.14 -15.60
C PRO A 148 4.55 -10.35 -14.11
N GLU A 149 3.51 -9.71 -13.58
CA GLU A 149 3.23 -9.67 -12.15
C GLU A 149 2.22 -10.74 -11.74
N VAL A 150 2.48 -11.41 -10.61
CA VAL A 150 1.54 -12.34 -9.98
C VAL A 150 0.55 -11.56 -9.13
N VAL A 151 -0.73 -11.73 -9.40
CA VAL A 151 -1.80 -11.09 -8.62
C VAL A 151 -2.10 -11.93 -7.38
N MET A 152 -2.16 -11.25 -6.22
CA MET A 152 -2.56 -11.83 -4.95
C MET A 152 -3.82 -11.15 -4.42
N GLU A 153 -4.59 -11.90 -3.65
CA GLU A 153 -5.77 -11.42 -2.94
C GLU A 153 -5.66 -11.69 -1.44
N LEU A 154 -6.18 -10.77 -0.65
CA LEU A 154 -6.54 -11.00 0.75
C LEU A 154 -8.08 -10.97 0.83
N PRO A 155 -8.75 -12.11 1.07
CA PRO A 155 -10.18 -12.11 1.33
C PRO A 155 -10.51 -11.25 2.55
N LEU A 156 -11.42 -10.30 2.37
CA LEU A 156 -11.96 -9.49 3.45
C LEU A 156 -13.24 -10.18 3.88
N ALA A 157 -13.28 -10.67 5.12
CA ALA A 157 -14.53 -11.21 5.66
C ALA A 157 -15.60 -10.13 5.46
N GLY A 158 -16.66 -10.47 4.72
CA GLY A 158 -17.73 -9.53 4.44
C GLY A 158 -18.20 -8.93 5.74
N ALA A 159 -18.50 -7.62 5.75
CA ALA A 159 -19.27 -7.04 6.83
C ALA A 159 -20.46 -7.98 7.05
N SER A 160 -20.48 -8.67 8.19
CA SER A 160 -21.68 -9.38 8.63
C SER A 160 -22.78 -8.34 8.58
N SER A 161 -23.69 -8.47 7.62
CA SER A 161 -24.91 -7.67 7.66
C SER A 161 -25.59 -7.95 8.99
N PRO A 162 -26.07 -6.92 9.71
CA PRO A 162 -26.88 -7.13 10.91
C PRO A 162 -28.14 -7.96 10.59
#